data_AF-A0A8C7C5V0-F1
#
_entry.id   AF-A0A8C7C5V0-F1
#
_cell.length_a   1.000
_cell.length_b   1.000
_cell.length_c   1.000
_cell.angle_alpha   90.00
_cell.angle_beta   90.00
_cell.angle_gamma   90.00
#
_symmetry.space_group_name_H-M   'P 1'
#
loop_
_entity.id
_entity.type
_entity.pdbx_description
1 polymer ?
#
loop_
_entity_poly.entity_id
_entity_poly.type
_entity_poly.pdbx_seq_one_letter_code
_entity_poly.pdbx_strand_id
1 'polypeptide(L)' 'MAYTGQGQKVQNLMVQLINLIFRYLQNKSQIQVWLYEQVNMQIEGCITGSCPPR' A
#
# COMPACT_ATOMS: atom_id res chain seq x y z
N MET A 1 1.41 25.01 -11.03
CA MET A 1 0.81 25.52 -9.77
C MET A 1 1.62 24.93 -8.62
N ALA A 2 2.40 25.77 -7.95
CA ALA A 2 3.25 25.38 -6.84
C ALA A 2 2.46 25.50 -5.53
N TYR A 3 2.28 24.38 -4.83
CA TYR A 3 1.73 24.37 -3.48
C TYR A 3 2.90 24.40 -2.49
N THR A 4 3.51 25.57 -2.34
CA THR A 4 4.39 25.84 -1.20
C THR A 4 3.49 26.27 -0.04
N GLY A 5 3.13 25.33 0.83
CA GLY A 5 2.27 25.58 1.98
C GLY A 5 2.63 24.64 3.12
N GLN A 6 3.04 25.20 4.24
CA GLN A 6 3.58 24.58 5.46
C GLN A 6 2.59 23.68 6.24
N GLY A 7 1.84 22.80 5.56
CA GLY A 7 0.92 21.82 6.16
C GLY A 7 1.30 20.35 5.93
N GLN A 8 2.46 20.07 5.32
CA GLN A 8 2.79 18.76 4.75
C GLN A 8 3.35 17.71 5.73
N LYS A 9 3.66 18.06 6.99
CA LYS A 9 4.42 17.16 7.88
C LYS A 9 3.63 15.93 8.34
N VAL A 10 2.29 15.99 8.38
CA VAL A 10 1.43 14.87 8.81
C VAL A 10 0.86 14.06 7.65
N GLN A 11 0.63 14.69 6.49
CA GLN A 11 0.14 14.00 5.28
C GLN A 11 1.21 13.11 4.63
N ASN A 12 2.49 13.37 4.93
CA ASN A 12 3.61 12.70 4.28
C ASN A 12 3.69 11.19 4.56
N LEU A 13 3.31 10.73 5.74
CA LEU A 13 3.37 9.30 6.08
C LEU A 13 2.30 8.50 5.32
N MET A 14 1.08 9.03 5.25
CA MET A 14 -0.04 8.42 4.52
C MET A 14 0.29 8.31 3.04
N VAL A 15 0.81 9.38 2.43
CA VAL A 15 1.22 9.39 1.02
C VAL A 15 2.38 8.43 0.78
N GLN A 16 3.36 8.37 1.68
CA GLN A 16 4.49 7.45 1.56
C GLN A 16 4.05 5.98 1.67
N LEU A 17 3.13 5.66 2.58
CA LEU A 17 2.60 4.31 2.75
C LEU A 17 1.78 3.86 1.53
N ILE A 18 0.91 4.73 1.04
CA ILE A 18 0.10 4.47 -0.16
C ILE A 18 1.00 4.23 -1.38
N ASN A 19 2.02 5.05 -1.57
CA ASN A 19 2.99 4.88 -2.66
C ASN A 19 3.76 3.56 -2.54
N LEU A 20 4.09 3.12 -1.33
CA LEU A 20 4.74 1.83 -1.09
C LEU A 20 3.82 0.67 -1.50
N ILE A 21 2.55 0.71 -1.11
CA ILE A 21 1.54 -0.31 -1.50
C ILE A 21 1.35 -0.33 -3.01
N PHE A 22 1.23 0.84 -3.66
CA PHE A 22 1.13 0.92 -5.11
C PHE A 22 2.36 0.35 -5.83
N ARG A 23 3.57 0.56 -5.29
CA ARG A 23 4.78 -0.06 -5.85
C ARG A 23 4.72 -1.58 -5.79
N TYR A 24 4.25 -2.16 -4.68
CA TYR A 24 4.12 -3.61 -4.59
C TYR A 24 3.05 -4.17 -5.55
N LEU A 25 1.95 -3.43 -5.74
CA LEU A 25 0.88 -3.78 -6.68
C LEU A 25 1.37 -3.73 -8.14
N GLN A 26 2.11 -2.66 -8.51
CA GLN A 26 2.65 -2.48 -9.87
C GLN A 26 3.73 -3.52 -10.22
N ASN A 27 4.63 -3.81 -9.27
CA ASN A 27 5.71 -4.77 -9.50
C ASN A 27 5.27 -6.23 -9.35
N LYS A 28 3.99 -6.47 -9.03
CA LYS A 28 3.44 -7.79 -8.71
C LYS A 28 4.31 -8.59 -7.74
N SER A 29 4.88 -7.90 -6.76
CA SER A 29 5.81 -8.50 -5.81
C SER A 29 5.05 -9.41 -4.84
N GLN A 30 5.67 -10.52 -4.46
CA GLN A 30 5.17 -11.41 -3.43
C GLN A 30 5.32 -10.74 -2.06
N ILE A 31 4.25 -10.73 -1.29
CA ILE A 31 4.15 -10.06 0.01
C ILE A 31 3.57 -11.03 1.02
N GLN A 32 4.01 -10.91 2.26
CA GLN A 32 3.50 -11.67 3.39
C GLN A 32 2.64 -10.76 4.27
N VAL A 33 1.42 -11.20 4.57
CA VAL A 33 0.46 -10.49 5.42
C VAL A 33 0.30 -11.26 6.72
N TRP A 34 0.51 -10.54 7.82
CA TRP A 34 0.31 -11.06 9.17
C TRP A 34 -1.16 -10.95 9.54
N LEU A 35 -1.73 -12.04 10.03
CA LEU A 35 -3.10 -12.07 10.52
C LEU A 35 -3.10 -11.64 11.99
N TYR A 36 -4.03 -10.76 12.37
CA TYR A 36 -4.15 -10.31 13.75
C TYR A 36 -4.59 -11.45 14.69
N GLU A 37 -5.56 -12.26 14.25
CA GLU A 37 -6.12 -13.33 15.08
C GLU A 37 -5.25 -14.59 15.11
N GLN A 38 -4.52 -14.89 14.04
CA GLN A 38 -3.69 -16.09 13.96
C GLN A 38 -2.23 -15.75 13.64
N VAL A 39 -1.48 -15.44 14.70
CA VAL A 39 -0.04 -15.09 14.62
C VAL A 39 0.85 -16.20 14.05
N ASN A 40 0.38 -17.44 14.06
CA ASN A 40 1.12 -18.60 13.57
C ASN A 40 0.87 -18.87 12.08
N MET A 41 -0.03 -18.13 11.43
CA MET A 41 -0.27 -18.21 10.00
C MET A 41 0.01 -16.87 9.34
N GLN A 42 0.62 -16.93 8.15
CA GLN A 42 0.88 -15.77 7.31
C GLN A 42 0.33 -16.07 5.92
N ILE A 43 -0.32 -15.08 5.32
CA ILE A 43 -0.80 -15.18 3.94
C ILE A 43 0.30 -14.66 3.03
N GLU A 44 0.71 -15.47 2.07
CA GLU A 44 1.69 -15.08 1.07
C GLU A 44 1.00 -14.95 -0.30
N GLY A 45 1.28 -13.87 -1.01
CA GLY A 45 0.71 -13.66 -2.34
C GLY A 45 1.08 -12.32 -2.97
N CYS A 46 0.60 -12.11 -4.20
CA CYS A 46 0.74 -10.85 -4.91
C CYS A 46 -0.57 -10.05 -4.83
N ILE A 47 -0.49 -8.75 -4.54
CA ILE A 47 -1.67 -7.87 -4.59
C ILE A 47 -2.11 -7.72 -6.04
N THR A 48 -3.35 -8.10 -6.35
CA THR A 48 -3.98 -7.89 -7.65
C THR A 48 -5.19 -6.98 -7.47
N GLY A 49 -5.25 -5.88 -8.22
CA GLY A 49 -6.42 -5.02 -8.25
C GLY A 49 -7.49 -5.60 -9.17
N SER A 50 -8.70 -5.84 -8.66
CA SER A 50 -9.87 -6.13 -9.49
C SER A 50 -10.43 -4.80 -10.02
N CYS A 51 -10.05 -4.41 -11.23
CA CYS A 51 -10.80 -3.39 -11.95
C CYS A 51 -12.08 -4.07 -12.47
N PRO A 52 -13.29 -3.63 -12.10
CA PRO A 52 -14.52 -4.21 -12.64
C PRO A 52 -14.53 -4.04 -14.17
N PRO A 53 -14.95 -5.07 -14.94
CA PRO A 53 -15.17 -4.90 -16.37
C PRO A 53 -16.28 -3.87 -16.57
N ARG A 54 -15.98 -2.85 -17.38
CA ARG A 54 -16.99 -1.92 -17.91
C ARG A 54 -17.92 -2.64 -18.86
#